data_AF-A0A2H9PPM1-F1
#
_entry.id   AF-A0A2H9PPM1-F1
#
_cell.length_a   1.000
_cell.length_b   1.000
_cell.length_c   1.000
_cell.angle_alpha   90.00
_cell.angle_beta   90.00
_cell.angle_gamma   90.00
#
_symmetry.space_group_name_H-M   'P 1'
#
loop_
_entity.id
_entity.type
_entity.pdbx_description
1 polymer ?
#
loop_
_entity_poly.entity_id
_entity_poly.type
_entity_poly.pdbx_seq_one_letter_code
_entity_poly.pdbx_strand_id
1 'polypeptide(L)'
;MQLTPEIKQQLAEQKKQCVFCKLISGEMQAKTVFEDNKTMALLDIYPAIKGHTLFMTKEHYPIMPYLPPDEFQQLFGLVPQLCNAVKKARVATGVNLFIANGGVAGQQAPHFLIHLFPRETGDGFFNFLFKEKQTLEEEKVQILLHNFPLMMQNHFARTPGSWHSGNGERSIFLQSKVAAGQVIYEDEKVLCLLSNKGVVKGHIKIYSKVEAKDIEKLSSEDSAHLFYVASYAATLLFEGLKVQGTNIILKSGVSDDNLDGELCLHVLPRMPEDGLNKTLLWEPKQPSYNLDDILGKLKDKTWSIKYKEIKKDIDTKTKKEPFFVKSEVVRLSNSQQGDEDVDKQYGDSQEESSEEEIKKAIEKVKN
;
A
#
# COMPACT_ATOMS: atom_id res chain seq x y z
N MET A 1 -9.38 8.71 -10.46
CA MET A 1 -10.59 7.91 -10.79
C MET A 1 -11.79 8.83 -10.62
N GLN A 2 -12.74 8.87 -11.56
CA GLN A 2 -14.01 9.56 -11.29
C GLN A 2 -14.86 8.63 -10.42
N LEU A 3 -14.99 8.95 -9.13
CA LEU A 3 -15.79 8.16 -8.20
C LEU A 3 -17.28 8.37 -8.49
N THR A 4 -18.04 7.27 -8.49
CA THR A 4 -19.50 7.35 -8.65
C THR A 4 -20.14 8.05 -7.42
N PRO A 5 -21.35 8.61 -7.56
CA PRO A 5 -22.08 9.21 -6.43
C PRO A 5 -22.24 8.24 -5.25
N GLU A 6 -22.49 6.96 -5.51
CA GLU A 6 -22.67 5.93 -4.48
C GLU A 6 -21.38 5.73 -3.68
N ILE A 7 -20.24 5.63 -4.36
CA ILE A 7 -18.93 5.50 -3.70
C ILE A 7 -18.63 6.76 -2.87
N LYS A 8 -18.92 7.96 -3.39
CA LYS A 8 -18.72 9.20 -2.63
C LYS A 8 -19.57 9.24 -1.35
N GLN A 9 -20.83 8.80 -1.43
CA GLN A 9 -21.71 8.72 -0.27
C GLN A 9 -21.20 7.71 0.76
N GLN A 10 -20.74 6.53 0.30
CA GLN A 10 -20.16 5.51 1.18
C GLN A 10 -18.92 6.03 1.91
N LEU A 11 -18.00 6.71 1.20
CA LEU A 11 -16.80 7.31 1.78
C LEU A 11 -17.16 8.40 2.81
N ALA A 12 -18.19 9.20 2.54
CA ALA A 12 -18.66 10.22 3.47
C ALA A 12 -19.19 9.60 4.77
N GLU A 13 -19.87 8.46 4.70
CA GLU A 13 -20.35 7.75 5.89
C GLU A 13 -19.20 7.08 6.66
N GLN A 14 -18.25 6.46 5.95
CA GLN A 14 -17.02 5.92 6.56
C GLN A 14 -16.23 7.01 7.28
N LYS A 15 -16.11 8.21 6.70
CA LYS A 15 -15.42 9.37 7.30
C LYS A 15 -16.01 9.74 8.66
N LYS A 16 -17.33 9.73 8.83
CA LYS A 16 -18.00 10.06 10.11
C LYS A 16 -17.68 9.08 11.24
N GLN A 17 -17.51 7.79 10.90
CA GLN A 17 -17.23 6.73 11.88
C GLN A 17 -15.73 6.47 12.04
N CYS A 18 -14.88 7.16 11.29
CA CYS A 18 -13.44 6.94 11.29
C CYS A 18 -12.77 7.56 12.53
N VAL A 19 -12.16 6.71 13.37
CA VAL A 19 -11.37 7.14 14.54
C VAL A 19 -10.23 8.10 14.16
N PHE A 20 -9.58 7.89 13.02
CA PHE A 20 -8.50 8.76 12.55
C PHE A 20 -9.01 10.13 12.11
N CYS A 21 -10.20 10.22 11.48
CA CYS A 21 -10.83 11.51 11.19
C CYS A 21 -11.19 12.28 12.45
N LYS A 22 -11.57 11.60 13.53
CA LYS A 22 -11.81 12.21 14.85
C LYS A 22 -10.53 12.72 15.51
N LEU A 23 -9.42 12.00 15.35
CA LEU A 23 -8.10 12.47 15.78
C LEU A 23 -7.65 13.70 14.97
N ILE A 24 -7.83 13.67 13.65
CA ILE A 24 -7.44 14.77 12.74
C ILE A 24 -8.26 16.04 13.00
N SER A 25 -9.56 15.91 13.28
CA SER A 25 -10.46 17.04 13.56
C SER A 25 -10.32 17.60 14.99
N GLY A 26 -9.61 16.91 15.87
CA GLY A 26 -9.45 17.30 17.28
C GLY A 26 -10.61 16.88 18.20
N GLU A 27 -11.57 16.07 17.72
CA GLU A 27 -12.59 15.44 18.56
C GLU A 27 -11.98 14.46 19.58
N MET A 28 -10.82 13.88 19.25
CA MET A 28 -10.04 13.01 20.12
C MET A 28 -8.61 13.56 20.27
N GLN A 29 -8.02 13.39 21.45
CA GLN A 29 -6.64 13.82 21.68
C GLN A 29 -5.66 12.94 20.90
N ALA A 30 -4.74 13.58 20.18
CA ALA A 30 -3.67 12.92 19.45
C ALA A 30 -2.29 13.36 19.96
N LYS A 31 -1.33 12.43 19.96
CA LYS A 31 0.09 12.70 20.22
C LYS A 31 0.79 13.05 18.90
N THR A 32 0.39 14.16 18.28
CA THR A 32 0.86 14.61 16.96
C THR A 32 2.36 14.91 16.97
N VAL A 33 3.15 14.24 16.13
CA VAL A 33 4.59 14.50 15.97
C VAL A 33 4.87 15.43 14.78
N PHE A 34 4.03 15.43 13.75
CA PHE A 34 4.18 16.26 12.55
C PHE A 34 2.81 16.58 11.97
N GLU A 35 2.66 17.77 11.40
CA GLU A 35 1.44 18.16 10.72
C GLU A 35 1.77 19.24 9.67
N ASP A 36 1.19 19.09 8.49
CA ASP A 36 1.13 20.16 7.49
C ASP A 36 -0.32 20.35 6.99
N ASN A 37 -0.52 21.06 5.88
CA ASN A 37 -1.86 21.35 5.37
C ASN A 37 -2.65 20.10 4.93
N LYS A 38 -1.98 19.02 4.54
CA LYS A 38 -2.61 17.83 3.91
C LYS A 38 -2.32 16.53 4.64
N THR A 39 -1.33 16.50 5.51
CA THR A 39 -0.83 15.27 6.15
C THR A 39 -0.60 15.48 7.64
N MET A 40 -0.63 14.39 8.39
CA MET A 40 -0.42 14.37 9.84
C MET A 40 0.29 13.08 10.23
N ALA A 41 1.23 13.17 11.17
CA ALA A 41 1.83 12.02 11.83
C ALA A 41 1.62 12.09 13.34
N LEU A 42 1.28 10.96 13.95
CA LEU A 42 0.95 10.83 15.37
C LEU A 42 1.54 9.55 15.96
N LEU A 43 1.96 9.60 17.23
CA LEU A 43 2.42 8.40 17.93
C LEU A 43 1.23 7.46 18.18
N ASP A 44 1.45 6.17 17.92
CA ASP A 44 0.50 5.13 18.30
C ASP A 44 0.53 4.97 19.83
N ILE A 45 -0.66 4.96 20.44
CA ILE A 45 -0.83 4.74 21.88
C ILE A 45 -0.75 3.25 22.27
N TYR A 46 -0.84 2.36 21.28
CA TYR A 46 -0.61 0.91 21.42
C TYR A 46 0.52 0.45 20.49
N PRO A 47 1.75 0.92 20.72
CA PRO A 47 2.86 0.74 19.79
C PRO A 47 3.30 -0.72 19.63
N ALA A 48 3.61 -1.12 18.40
CA ALA A 48 4.27 -2.40 18.12
C ALA A 48 5.74 -2.41 18.54
N ILE A 49 6.39 -1.24 18.40
CA ILE A 49 7.78 -0.97 18.77
C ILE A 49 7.92 0.48 19.26
N LYS A 50 8.97 0.78 20.02
CA LYS A 50 9.22 2.12 20.55
C LYS A 50 9.24 3.17 19.45
N GLY A 51 8.40 4.18 19.60
CA GLY A 51 8.27 5.28 18.63
C GLY A 51 7.43 4.96 17.39
N HIS A 52 6.66 3.86 17.42
CA HIS A 52 5.66 3.55 16.38
C HIS A 52 4.79 4.79 16.10
N THR A 53 4.86 5.26 14.86
CA THR A 53 4.21 6.49 14.40
C THR A 53 3.27 6.15 13.25
N LEU A 54 2.04 6.67 13.29
CA LEU A 54 1.06 6.58 12.22
C LEU A 54 1.15 7.84 11.37
N PHE A 55 1.45 7.72 10.08
CA PHE A 55 1.53 8.84 9.14
C PHE A 55 0.44 8.73 8.08
N MET A 56 -0.36 9.78 7.91
CA MET A 56 -1.60 9.71 7.13
C MET A 56 -1.94 11.02 6.44
N THR A 57 -2.84 10.96 5.46
CA THR A 57 -3.53 12.14 4.92
C THR A 57 -4.57 12.65 5.91
N LYS A 58 -4.80 13.96 5.90
CA LYS A 58 -5.90 14.59 6.64
C LYS A 58 -7.25 14.28 6.00
N GLU A 59 -7.30 14.24 4.67
CA GLU A 59 -8.48 13.77 3.96
C GLU A 59 -8.64 12.25 4.07
N HIS A 60 -9.90 11.84 4.00
CA HIS A 60 -10.31 10.45 4.20
C HIS A 60 -10.21 9.67 2.90
N TYR A 61 -9.28 8.73 2.86
CA TYR A 61 -9.16 7.73 1.81
C TYR A 61 -9.13 6.35 2.45
N PRO A 62 -9.87 5.35 1.96
CA PRO A 62 -9.96 4.07 2.63
C PRO A 62 -8.66 3.27 2.53
N ILE A 63 -7.98 3.30 1.38
CA ILE A 63 -6.76 2.55 1.09
C ILE A 63 -5.88 3.30 0.07
N MET A 64 -4.62 2.87 -0.09
CA MET A 64 -3.61 3.56 -0.90
C MET A 64 -4.05 3.91 -2.32
N PRO A 65 -4.71 3.02 -3.09
CA PRO A 65 -5.10 3.33 -4.47
C PRO A 65 -6.13 4.45 -4.65
N TYR A 66 -6.80 4.88 -3.56
CA TYR A 66 -7.77 5.99 -3.61
C TYR A 66 -7.12 7.36 -3.49
N LEU A 67 -5.83 7.43 -3.13
CA LEU A 67 -5.10 8.69 -2.99
C LEU A 67 -5.00 9.40 -4.35
N PRO A 68 -5.34 10.71 -4.43
CA PRO A 68 -5.13 11.47 -5.64
C PRO A 68 -3.62 11.72 -5.86
N PRO A 69 -3.17 11.89 -7.12
CA PRO A 69 -1.73 11.97 -7.44
C PRO A 69 -0.96 13.07 -6.70
N ASP A 70 -1.57 14.22 -6.43
CA ASP A 70 -0.91 15.33 -5.73
C ASP A 70 -0.72 15.05 -4.23
N GLU A 71 -1.72 14.47 -3.56
CA GLU A 71 -1.59 14.05 -2.16
C GLU A 71 -0.68 12.84 -2.02
N PHE A 72 -0.71 11.91 -2.98
CA PHE A 72 0.22 10.79 -3.03
C PHE A 72 1.67 11.29 -3.10
N GLN A 73 1.95 12.20 -4.03
CA GLN A 73 3.28 12.79 -4.21
C GLN A 73 3.76 13.48 -2.93
N GLN A 74 2.88 14.22 -2.25
CA GLN A 74 3.21 14.90 -1.01
C GLN A 74 3.49 13.93 0.12
N LEU A 75 2.58 12.98 0.35
CA LEU A 75 2.68 12.03 1.45
C LEU A 75 3.95 11.19 1.32
N PHE A 76 4.16 10.53 0.18
CA PHE A 76 5.34 9.69 -0.02
C PHE A 76 6.62 10.48 -0.28
N GLY A 77 6.50 11.73 -0.73
CA GLY A 77 7.63 12.67 -0.81
C GLY A 77 8.11 13.17 0.56
N LEU A 78 7.29 13.07 1.61
CA LEU A 78 7.61 13.42 3.01
C LEU A 78 8.23 12.26 3.82
N VAL A 79 8.08 11.03 3.34
CA VAL A 79 8.59 9.82 3.99
C VAL A 79 10.09 9.89 4.30
N PRO A 80 10.98 10.30 3.37
CA PRO A 80 12.41 10.42 3.65
C PRO A 80 12.72 11.36 4.82
N GLN A 81 12.05 12.51 4.90
CA GLN A 81 12.28 13.50 5.95
C GLN A 81 11.76 13.01 7.31
N LEU A 82 10.61 12.32 7.35
CA LEU A 82 10.09 11.74 8.59
C LEU A 82 10.99 10.61 9.11
N CYS A 83 11.46 9.72 8.23
CA CYS A 83 12.43 8.68 8.61
C CYS A 83 13.74 9.29 9.12
N ASN A 84 14.23 10.36 8.49
CA ASN A 84 15.40 11.10 8.97
C ASN A 84 15.16 11.71 10.37
N ALA A 85 13.96 12.24 10.62
CA ALA A 85 13.62 12.82 11.92
C ALA A 85 13.66 11.76 13.04
N VAL A 86 13.18 10.54 12.77
CA VAL A 86 13.27 9.40 13.70
C VAL A 86 14.72 9.07 14.05
N LYS A 87 15.61 9.03 13.04
CA LYS A 87 17.05 8.78 13.24
C LYS A 87 17.73 9.93 14.01
N LYS A 88 17.44 11.18 13.64
CA LYS A 88 17.99 12.38 14.32
C LYS A 88 17.49 12.53 15.76
N ALA A 89 16.29 12.07 16.04
CA ALA A 89 15.72 12.00 17.38
C ALA A 89 16.33 10.87 18.24
N ARG A 90 17.22 10.05 17.63
CA ARG A 90 17.85 8.87 18.25
C ARG A 90 16.82 7.89 18.80
N VAL A 91 15.72 7.73 18.09
CA VAL A 91 14.71 6.71 18.42
C VAL A 91 15.19 5.35 17.96
N ALA A 92 15.75 5.27 16.74
CA ALA A 92 16.32 4.06 16.17
C ALA A 92 17.27 4.39 14.99
N THR A 93 17.97 3.40 14.44
CA THR A 93 18.94 3.57 13.33
C THR A 93 18.39 3.19 11.96
N GLY A 94 17.35 2.36 11.93
CA GLY A 94 16.59 1.95 10.76
C GLY A 94 15.10 2.26 10.92
N VAL A 95 14.34 2.02 9.85
CA VAL A 95 12.88 2.19 9.83
C VAL A 95 12.27 1.14 8.92
N ASN A 96 11.18 0.52 9.37
CA ASN A 96 10.26 -0.19 8.50
C ASN A 96 9.00 0.64 8.31
N LEU A 97 8.46 0.62 7.08
CA LEU A 97 7.14 1.17 6.80
C LEU A 97 6.19 0.02 6.48
N PHE A 98 4.97 0.08 7.00
CA PHE A 98 3.94 -0.93 6.77
C PHE A 98 2.62 -0.28 6.40
N ILE A 99 2.05 -0.74 5.29
CA ILE A 99 0.75 -0.33 4.79
C ILE A 99 -0.09 -1.60 4.64
N ALA A 100 -1.30 -1.56 5.17
CA ALA A 100 -2.31 -2.60 5.00
C ALA A 100 -3.46 -2.06 4.16
N ASN A 101 -3.62 -2.59 2.94
CA ASN A 101 -4.76 -2.29 2.09
C ASN A 101 -5.80 -3.41 2.25
N GLY A 102 -6.90 -3.10 2.96
CA GLY A 102 -8.01 -4.01 3.20
C GLY A 102 -7.94 -4.80 4.51
N GLY A 103 -9.08 -5.27 4.99
CA GLY A 103 -9.20 -5.94 6.30
C GLY A 103 -8.38 -7.23 6.40
N VAL A 104 -8.32 -8.03 5.34
CA VAL A 104 -7.49 -9.25 5.28
C VAL A 104 -6.00 -8.95 5.45
N ALA A 105 -5.58 -7.74 5.08
CA ALA A 105 -4.20 -7.28 5.22
C ALA A 105 -3.87 -6.77 6.64
N GLY A 106 -4.85 -6.76 7.55
CA GLY A 106 -4.70 -6.25 8.93
C GLY A 106 -5.14 -4.80 9.11
N GLN A 107 -5.81 -4.19 8.12
CA GLN A 107 -6.32 -2.83 8.25
C GLN A 107 -7.49 -2.78 9.24
N GLN A 108 -7.34 -2.03 10.33
CA GLN A 108 -8.33 -1.99 11.41
C GLN A 108 -9.45 -0.96 11.19
N ALA A 109 -9.16 0.14 10.50
CA ALA A 109 -10.16 1.14 10.12
C ALA A 109 -9.87 1.68 8.71
N PRO A 110 -10.90 2.05 7.94
CA PRO A 110 -10.77 2.48 6.55
C PRO A 110 -10.25 3.93 6.45
N HIS A 111 -9.06 4.21 6.97
CA HIS A 111 -8.33 5.47 6.73
C HIS A 111 -6.91 5.11 6.31
N PHE A 112 -6.46 5.67 5.21
CA PHE A 112 -5.15 5.38 4.68
C PHE A 112 -4.10 5.94 5.62
N LEU A 113 -3.23 5.06 6.10
CA LEU A 113 -2.09 5.42 6.91
C LEU A 113 -0.92 4.49 6.64
N ILE A 114 0.26 4.99 6.98
CA ILE A 114 1.54 4.31 6.94
C ILE A 114 1.96 4.13 8.39
N HIS A 115 2.15 2.89 8.80
CA HIS A 115 2.82 2.58 10.05
C HIS A 115 4.32 2.77 9.85
N LEU A 116 4.93 3.66 10.62
CA LEU A 116 6.36 3.84 10.71
C LEU A 116 6.86 3.16 11.98
N PHE A 117 7.65 2.10 11.80
CA PHE A 117 8.28 1.35 12.87
C PHE A 117 9.77 1.71 12.93
N PRO A 118 10.22 2.49 13.92
CA PRO A 118 11.64 2.66 14.17
C PRO A 118 12.29 1.30 14.48
N ARG A 119 13.42 0.99 13.85
CA ARG A 119 14.10 -0.31 13.94
C ARG A 119 15.55 -0.19 14.37
N GLU A 120 16.02 -1.13 15.17
CA GLU A 120 17.42 -1.25 15.57
C GLU A 120 17.83 -2.72 15.72
N THR A 121 19.13 -3.00 15.83
CA THR A 121 19.60 -4.36 16.10
C THR A 121 19.30 -4.74 17.55
N GLY A 122 18.73 -5.93 17.76
CA GLY A 122 18.30 -6.42 19.07
C GLY A 122 16.95 -5.87 19.52
N ASP A 123 16.16 -5.27 18.62
CA ASP A 123 14.83 -4.73 18.95
C ASP A 123 13.76 -5.81 19.16
N GLY A 124 14.05 -7.06 18.78
CA GLY A 124 13.16 -8.19 19.00
C GLY A 124 11.91 -8.17 18.12
N PHE A 125 11.85 -7.28 17.12
CA PHE A 125 10.72 -7.18 16.20
C PHE A 125 10.95 -8.05 14.96
N PHE A 126 10.37 -9.24 14.96
CA PHE A 126 10.55 -10.25 13.91
C PHE A 126 9.37 -10.39 12.95
N ASN A 127 8.35 -9.53 13.06
CA ASN A 127 7.11 -9.66 12.29
C ASN A 127 7.35 -9.68 10.76
N PHE A 128 8.39 -8.99 10.30
CA PHE A 128 8.76 -8.91 8.89
C PHE A 128 9.99 -9.77 8.54
N LEU A 129 10.37 -10.71 9.42
CA LEU A 129 11.38 -11.71 9.09
C LEU A 129 10.76 -12.77 8.15
N PHE A 130 11.11 -12.67 6.87
CA PHE A 130 10.47 -13.43 5.81
C PHE A 130 11.10 -14.81 5.60
N LYS A 131 10.25 -15.81 5.39
CA LYS A 131 10.65 -17.16 4.95
C LYS A 131 10.03 -17.44 3.58
N GLU A 132 10.86 -17.38 2.54
CA GLU A 132 10.44 -17.60 1.16
C GLU A 132 10.20 -19.09 0.88
N LYS A 133 8.98 -19.43 0.49
CA LYS A 133 8.53 -20.83 0.38
C LYS A 133 7.57 -21.10 -0.78
N GLN A 134 6.98 -20.09 -1.41
CA GLN A 134 5.90 -20.27 -2.40
C GLN A 134 6.30 -19.80 -3.79
N THR A 135 5.89 -20.53 -4.82
CA THR A 135 6.07 -20.15 -6.23
C THR A 135 4.70 -19.91 -6.85
N LEU A 136 4.61 -18.96 -7.77
CA LEU A 136 3.38 -18.63 -8.50
C LEU A 136 3.27 -19.53 -9.75
N GLU A 137 2.04 -19.87 -10.14
CA GLU A 137 1.79 -20.64 -11.35
C GLU A 137 2.20 -19.85 -12.62
N GLU A 138 2.82 -20.53 -13.59
CA GLU A 138 3.39 -19.89 -14.80
C GLU A 138 2.37 -19.04 -15.57
N GLU A 139 1.13 -19.51 -15.73
CA GLU A 139 0.05 -18.75 -16.37
C GLU A 139 -0.17 -17.38 -15.69
N LYS A 140 -0.20 -17.36 -14.35
CA LYS A 140 -0.36 -16.12 -13.59
C LYS A 140 0.87 -15.23 -13.68
N VAL A 141 2.06 -15.83 -13.73
CA VAL A 141 3.30 -15.08 -13.98
C VAL A 141 3.23 -14.32 -15.30
N GLN A 142 2.78 -14.99 -16.38
CA GLN A 142 2.61 -14.37 -17.70
C GLN A 142 1.57 -13.24 -17.69
N ILE A 143 0.47 -13.39 -16.94
CA ILE A 143 -0.52 -12.32 -16.76
C ILE A 143 0.12 -11.07 -16.13
N LEU A 144 0.92 -11.24 -15.07
CA LEU A 144 1.58 -10.11 -14.39
C LEU A 144 2.64 -9.45 -15.28
N LEU A 145 3.44 -10.26 -15.99
CA LEU A 145 4.45 -9.78 -16.94
C LEU A 145 3.84 -8.96 -18.08
N HIS A 146 2.68 -9.37 -18.58
CA HIS A 146 2.00 -8.66 -19.67
C HIS A 146 1.34 -7.36 -19.18
N ASN A 147 0.61 -7.41 -18.07
CA ASN A 147 -0.24 -6.30 -17.64
C ASN A 147 0.56 -5.17 -16.97
N PHE A 148 1.59 -5.49 -16.20
CA PHE A 148 2.23 -4.47 -15.37
C PHE A 148 2.95 -3.37 -16.17
N PRO A 149 3.72 -3.68 -17.23
CA PRO A 149 4.29 -2.65 -18.11
C PRO A 149 3.21 -1.76 -18.76
N LEU A 150 2.08 -2.34 -19.17
CA LEU A 150 0.97 -1.58 -19.77
C LEU A 150 0.33 -0.62 -18.75
N MET A 151 0.14 -1.06 -17.51
CA MET A 151 -0.38 -0.20 -16.44
C MET A 151 0.56 0.98 -16.18
N MET A 152 1.86 0.74 -16.14
CA MET A 152 2.87 1.79 -15.94
C MET A 152 2.96 2.74 -17.14
N GLN A 153 2.94 2.21 -18.36
CA GLN A 153 2.89 3.04 -19.58
C GLN A 153 1.67 3.98 -19.59
N ASN A 154 0.50 3.46 -19.21
CA ASN A 154 -0.71 4.25 -19.10
C ASN A 154 -0.63 5.31 -17.99
N HIS A 155 0.06 5.02 -16.89
CA HIS A 155 0.35 5.99 -15.85
C HIS A 155 1.15 7.18 -16.40
N PHE A 156 2.31 6.91 -17.02
CA PHE A 156 3.18 7.97 -17.56
C PHE A 156 2.55 8.73 -18.72
N ALA A 157 1.67 8.10 -19.50
CA ALA A 157 0.90 8.80 -20.53
C ALA A 157 -0.05 9.86 -19.94
N ARG A 158 -0.58 9.63 -18.73
CA ARG A 158 -1.51 10.55 -18.04
C ARG A 158 -0.80 11.53 -17.12
N THR A 159 0.30 11.11 -16.51
CA THR A 159 1.11 11.89 -15.59
C THR A 159 2.58 11.77 -16.01
N PRO A 160 3.02 12.53 -17.04
CA PRO A 160 4.39 12.45 -17.52
C PRO A 160 5.38 12.89 -16.43
N GLY A 161 6.40 12.07 -16.18
CA GLY A 161 7.58 12.47 -15.43
C GLY A 161 8.61 13.02 -16.40
N SER A 162 9.21 14.18 -16.10
CA SER A 162 10.22 14.81 -16.98
C SER A 162 11.47 13.93 -17.17
N TRP A 163 11.73 13.03 -16.22
CA TRP A 163 12.84 12.09 -16.23
C TRP A 163 12.54 10.76 -16.93
N HIS A 164 11.27 10.46 -17.23
CA HIS A 164 10.89 9.14 -17.75
C HIS A 164 11.00 9.08 -19.27
N SER A 165 11.82 8.15 -19.75
CA SER A 165 12.14 7.92 -21.16
C SER A 165 12.02 6.44 -21.58
N GLY A 166 11.90 5.53 -20.62
CA GLY A 166 11.79 4.08 -20.82
C GLY A 166 12.33 3.33 -19.61
N ASN A 167 13.22 2.37 -19.84
CA ASN A 167 13.72 1.47 -18.79
C ASN A 167 14.94 2.03 -18.02
N GLY A 168 15.64 3.02 -18.57
CA GLY A 168 16.95 3.48 -18.08
C GLY A 168 18.02 2.38 -18.05
N GLU A 169 19.18 2.70 -17.46
CA GLU A 169 20.25 1.72 -17.21
C GLU A 169 20.02 1.01 -15.87
N ARG A 170 20.42 -0.27 -15.78
CA ARG A 170 20.33 -1.02 -14.53
C ARG A 170 21.60 -0.85 -13.71
N SER A 171 21.43 -0.40 -12.46
CA SER A 171 22.53 -0.25 -11.51
C SER A 171 23.24 -1.57 -11.21
N ILE A 172 24.57 -1.53 -11.10
CA ILE A 172 25.44 -2.72 -10.91
C ILE A 172 25.04 -3.52 -9.66
N PHE A 173 24.75 -2.83 -8.55
CA PHE A 173 24.38 -3.48 -7.29
C PHE A 173 23.07 -4.30 -7.38
N LEU A 174 22.22 -4.01 -8.37
CA LEU A 174 20.96 -4.72 -8.61
C LEU A 174 21.11 -5.92 -9.56
N GLN A 175 22.24 -6.08 -10.24
CA GLN A 175 22.45 -7.20 -11.18
C GLN A 175 22.37 -8.57 -10.48
N SER A 176 22.81 -8.65 -9.22
CA SER A 176 22.68 -9.89 -8.43
C SER A 176 21.22 -10.21 -8.08
N LYS A 177 20.33 -9.21 -8.04
CA LYS A 177 18.95 -9.34 -7.56
C LYS A 177 18.04 -10.00 -8.58
N VAL A 178 18.30 -9.80 -9.88
CA VAL A 178 17.48 -10.40 -10.94
C VAL A 178 17.57 -11.93 -10.99
N ALA A 179 18.57 -12.54 -10.36
CA ALA A 179 18.62 -14.00 -10.23
C ALA A 179 17.50 -14.56 -9.31
N ALA A 180 16.97 -13.74 -8.40
CA ALA A 180 15.97 -14.14 -7.42
C ALA A 180 14.51 -13.99 -7.90
N GLY A 181 14.28 -13.41 -9.08
CA GLY A 181 12.94 -13.13 -9.57
C GLY A 181 12.88 -12.67 -11.02
N GLN A 182 11.70 -12.71 -11.60
CA GLN A 182 11.46 -12.22 -12.95
C GLN A 182 11.22 -10.71 -12.93
N VAL A 183 11.88 -9.98 -13.85
CA VAL A 183 11.66 -8.54 -14.01
C VAL A 183 10.29 -8.33 -14.62
N ILE A 184 9.35 -7.76 -13.85
CA ILE A 184 7.99 -7.46 -14.32
C ILE A 184 7.84 -5.99 -14.74
N TYR A 185 8.75 -5.13 -14.29
CA TYR A 185 8.81 -3.72 -14.70
C TYR A 185 10.16 -3.10 -14.30
N GLU A 186 10.64 -2.16 -15.10
CA GLU A 186 11.87 -1.41 -14.84
C GLU A 186 11.79 -0.04 -15.53
N ASP A 187 12.20 1.01 -14.84
CA ASP A 187 12.39 2.36 -15.38
C ASP A 187 13.70 2.98 -14.89
N GLU A 188 13.93 4.26 -15.17
CA GLU A 188 15.15 4.98 -14.78
C GLU A 188 15.41 4.97 -13.26
N LYS A 189 14.38 4.78 -12.44
CA LYS A 189 14.44 4.95 -11.00
C LYS A 189 14.15 3.68 -10.21
N VAL A 190 13.41 2.72 -10.76
CA VAL A 190 13.03 1.50 -10.04
C VAL A 190 13.26 0.23 -10.84
N LEU A 191 13.45 -0.87 -10.11
CA LEU A 191 13.43 -2.24 -10.60
C LEU A 191 12.38 -3.03 -9.82
N CYS A 192 11.43 -3.65 -10.53
CA CYS A 192 10.37 -4.44 -9.92
C CYS A 192 10.48 -5.91 -10.33
N LEU A 193 10.59 -6.79 -9.34
CA LEU A 193 10.79 -8.23 -9.49
C LEU A 193 9.62 -9.01 -8.90
N LEU A 194 9.07 -9.94 -9.67
CA LEU A 194 8.24 -11.02 -9.16
C LEU A 194 9.16 -12.13 -8.62
N SER A 195 9.06 -12.44 -7.34
CA SER A 195 9.96 -13.41 -6.69
C SER A 195 9.75 -14.82 -7.25
N ASN A 196 10.82 -15.53 -7.64
CA ASN A 196 10.75 -16.94 -8.05
C ASN A 196 10.26 -17.83 -6.90
N LYS A 197 10.70 -17.48 -5.68
CA LYS A 197 10.23 -18.06 -4.43
C LYS A 197 9.88 -16.93 -3.47
N GLY A 198 8.59 -16.68 -3.29
CA GLY A 198 8.05 -15.63 -2.42
C GLY A 198 7.68 -16.14 -1.03
N VAL A 199 7.39 -15.20 -0.12
CA VAL A 199 6.75 -15.51 1.17
C VAL A 199 5.33 -16.06 0.94
N VAL A 200 4.66 -15.46 -0.03
CA VAL A 200 3.36 -15.84 -0.59
C VAL A 200 3.42 -15.82 -2.11
N LYS A 201 2.49 -16.54 -2.77
CA LYS A 201 2.33 -16.52 -4.23
C LYS A 201 2.09 -15.09 -4.70
N GLY A 202 2.88 -14.61 -5.66
CA GLY A 202 2.78 -13.23 -6.15
C GLY A 202 3.55 -12.19 -5.33
N HIS A 203 4.49 -12.61 -4.47
CA HIS A 203 5.37 -11.67 -3.76
C HIS A 203 6.23 -10.85 -4.75
N ILE A 204 5.98 -9.55 -4.79
CA ILE A 204 6.73 -8.59 -5.59
C ILE A 204 7.73 -7.85 -4.70
N LYS A 205 8.97 -7.69 -5.19
CA LYS A 205 10.02 -6.87 -4.58
C LYS A 205 10.35 -5.71 -5.49
N ILE A 206 10.42 -4.51 -4.93
CA ILE A 206 10.71 -3.28 -5.65
C ILE A 206 11.96 -2.65 -5.04
N TYR A 207 12.90 -2.31 -5.91
CA TYR A 207 14.16 -1.69 -5.54
C TYR A 207 14.27 -0.32 -6.18
N SER A 208 14.84 0.63 -5.44
CA SER A 208 15.34 1.87 -6.00
C SER A 208 16.62 1.58 -6.80
N LYS A 209 16.78 2.20 -7.97
CA LYS A 209 18.03 2.20 -8.73
C LYS A 209 19.07 3.17 -8.17
N VAL A 210 18.65 4.12 -7.33
CA VAL A 210 19.56 4.92 -6.50
C VAL A 210 20.11 4.02 -5.41
N GLU A 211 21.44 3.86 -5.35
CA GLU A 211 22.12 3.08 -4.33
C GLU A 211 21.97 3.75 -2.95
N ALA A 212 21.02 3.27 -2.17
CA ALA A 212 20.76 3.74 -0.83
C ALA A 212 20.35 2.56 0.05
N LYS A 213 21.00 2.44 1.21
CA LYS A 213 20.54 1.53 2.29
C LYS A 213 19.37 2.10 3.07
N ASP A 214 19.26 3.43 3.06
CA ASP A 214 18.35 4.17 3.91
C ASP A 214 17.44 5.06 3.08
N ILE A 215 16.13 5.03 3.35
CA ILE A 215 15.16 5.80 2.57
C ILE A 215 15.33 7.31 2.71
N GLU A 216 15.91 7.81 3.81
CA GLU A 216 16.17 9.24 3.95
C GLU A 216 17.21 9.79 2.96
N LYS A 217 17.93 8.92 2.26
CA LYS A 217 18.86 9.30 1.19
C LYS A 217 18.18 9.46 -0.17
N LEU A 218 16.94 8.99 -0.31
CA LEU A 218 16.16 9.21 -1.53
C LEU A 218 15.64 10.66 -1.59
N SER A 219 15.55 11.19 -2.81
CA SER A 219 14.82 12.44 -3.02
C SER A 219 13.32 12.25 -2.77
N SER A 220 12.60 13.36 -2.55
CA SER A 220 11.13 13.31 -2.46
C SER A 220 10.48 12.73 -3.72
N GLU A 221 11.06 12.98 -4.90
CA GLU A 221 10.55 12.43 -6.16
C GLU A 221 10.79 10.92 -6.26
N ASP A 222 11.99 10.45 -5.91
CA ASP A 222 12.33 9.02 -5.98
C ASP A 222 11.54 8.20 -4.95
N SER A 223 11.36 8.75 -3.74
CA SER A 223 10.53 8.13 -2.71
C SER A 223 9.07 8.03 -3.17
N ALA A 224 8.50 9.12 -3.66
CA ALA A 224 7.13 9.10 -4.18
C ALA A 224 6.97 8.11 -5.32
N HIS A 225 7.90 8.08 -6.27
CA HIS A 225 7.87 7.15 -7.40
C HIS A 225 7.98 5.68 -6.97
N LEU A 226 8.88 5.37 -6.02
CA LEU A 226 9.03 4.02 -5.46
C LEU A 226 7.70 3.49 -4.89
N PHE A 227 6.99 4.31 -4.13
CA PHE A 227 5.67 3.95 -3.60
C PHE A 227 4.59 3.95 -4.67
N TYR A 228 4.71 4.79 -5.70
CA TYR A 228 3.75 4.81 -6.81
C TYR A 228 3.73 3.47 -7.55
N VAL A 229 4.93 2.93 -7.83
CA VAL A 229 5.12 1.61 -8.43
C VAL A 229 4.56 0.53 -7.50
N ALA A 230 4.74 0.65 -6.18
CA ALA A 230 4.13 -0.25 -5.20
C ALA A 230 2.60 -0.22 -5.20
N SER A 231 2.00 0.97 -5.33
CA SER A 231 0.54 1.13 -5.43
C SER A 231 0.01 0.41 -6.68
N TYR A 232 0.70 0.55 -7.81
CA TYR A 232 0.32 -0.11 -9.05
C TYR A 232 0.56 -1.63 -9.00
N ALA A 233 1.64 -2.08 -8.37
CA ALA A 233 1.88 -3.50 -8.12
C ALA A 233 0.78 -4.11 -7.23
N ALA A 234 0.31 -3.37 -6.22
CA ALA A 234 -0.82 -3.80 -5.39
C ALA A 234 -2.12 -3.94 -6.20
N THR A 235 -2.43 -2.96 -7.06
CA THR A 235 -3.58 -3.03 -7.99
C THR A 235 -3.44 -4.19 -8.98
N LEU A 236 -2.24 -4.39 -9.54
CA LEU A 236 -1.95 -5.51 -10.44
C LEU A 236 -2.24 -6.85 -9.76
N LEU A 237 -1.80 -7.04 -8.52
CA LEU A 237 -2.06 -8.27 -7.76
C LEU A 237 -3.55 -8.44 -7.48
N PHE A 238 -4.24 -7.36 -7.09
CA PHE A 238 -5.68 -7.38 -6.87
C PHE A 238 -6.45 -7.80 -8.13
N GLU A 239 -6.15 -7.19 -9.27
CA GLU A 239 -6.87 -7.47 -10.52
C GLU A 239 -6.44 -8.80 -11.17
N GLY A 240 -5.14 -9.10 -11.17
CA GLY A 240 -4.55 -10.25 -11.84
C GLY A 240 -4.64 -11.54 -11.03
N LEU A 241 -4.51 -11.48 -9.71
CA LEU A 241 -4.56 -12.66 -8.84
C LEU A 241 -5.85 -12.77 -8.01
N LYS A 242 -6.74 -11.77 -8.09
CA LYS A 242 -8.01 -11.71 -7.35
C LYS A 242 -7.82 -11.80 -5.84
N VAL A 243 -6.75 -11.19 -5.34
CA VAL A 243 -6.44 -11.16 -3.90
C VAL A 243 -7.38 -10.19 -3.19
N GLN A 244 -7.61 -10.41 -1.89
CA GLN A 244 -8.57 -9.60 -1.12
C GLN A 244 -7.93 -8.40 -0.41
N GLY A 245 -6.62 -8.28 -0.46
CA GLY A 245 -5.87 -7.16 0.10
C GLY A 245 -4.38 -7.26 -0.24
N THR A 246 -3.62 -6.26 0.19
CA THR A 246 -2.15 -6.24 0.04
C THR A 246 -1.49 -5.64 1.26
N ASN A 247 -0.32 -6.18 1.63
CA ASN A 247 0.62 -5.45 2.48
C ASN A 247 1.76 -4.89 1.65
N ILE A 248 2.10 -3.64 1.91
CA ILE A 248 3.30 -3.00 1.36
C ILE A 248 4.24 -2.74 2.53
N ILE A 249 5.44 -3.32 2.47
CA ILE A 249 6.44 -3.28 3.53
C ILE A 249 7.74 -2.74 2.97
N LEU A 250 8.18 -1.57 3.44
CA LEU A 250 9.52 -1.08 3.17
C LEU A 250 10.42 -1.45 4.33
N LYS A 251 11.61 -1.98 4.02
CA LYS A 251 12.72 -2.12 4.97
C LYS A 251 13.81 -1.14 4.61
N SER A 252 14.32 -0.39 5.60
CA SER A 252 15.32 0.65 5.40
C SER A 252 16.29 0.69 6.58
N GLY A 253 17.58 0.46 6.31
CA GLY A 253 18.63 0.39 7.33
C GLY A 253 18.69 -0.96 8.06
N VAL A 254 19.76 -1.14 8.85
CA VAL A 254 20.08 -2.39 9.53
C VAL A 254 19.16 -2.62 10.74
N SER A 255 18.56 -3.81 10.83
CA SER A 255 17.73 -4.25 11.94
C SER A 255 17.56 -5.76 11.97
N ASP A 256 16.86 -6.31 12.97
CA ASP A 256 16.72 -7.75 13.21
C ASP A 256 16.06 -8.54 12.05
N ASP A 257 15.28 -7.88 11.20
CA ASP A 257 14.68 -8.46 10.00
C ASP A 257 15.33 -7.98 8.67
N ASN A 258 16.41 -7.19 8.76
CA ASN A 258 17.12 -6.58 7.64
C ASN A 258 18.62 -6.40 7.93
N LEU A 259 19.33 -7.51 8.14
CA LEU A 259 20.72 -7.50 8.61
C LEU A 259 21.70 -6.75 7.67
N ASP A 260 21.49 -6.85 6.36
CA ASP A 260 22.35 -6.18 5.37
C ASP A 260 22.04 -4.68 5.22
N GLY A 261 20.91 -4.25 5.79
CA GLY A 261 20.37 -2.89 5.69
C GLY A 261 19.92 -2.53 4.27
N GLU A 262 19.48 -3.52 3.49
CA GLU A 262 19.02 -3.29 2.12
C GLU A 262 17.73 -2.48 2.11
N LEU A 263 17.65 -1.48 1.23
CA LEU A 263 16.42 -0.76 0.95
C LEU A 263 15.59 -1.57 -0.05
N CYS A 264 14.53 -2.22 0.43
CA CYS A 264 13.63 -3.02 -0.40
C CYS A 264 12.18 -2.78 0.02
N LEU A 265 11.31 -2.63 -0.98
CA LEU A 265 9.87 -2.58 -0.79
C LEU A 265 9.25 -3.91 -1.24
N HIS A 266 8.52 -4.54 -0.34
CA HIS A 266 7.82 -5.80 -0.55
C HIS A 266 6.33 -5.55 -0.71
N VAL A 267 5.72 -6.07 -1.78
CA VAL A 267 4.27 -6.09 -1.97
C VAL A 267 3.80 -7.53 -1.84
N LEU A 268 3.04 -7.81 -0.77
CA LEU A 268 2.53 -9.13 -0.42
C LEU A 268 1.03 -9.18 -0.71
N PRO A 269 0.57 -10.00 -1.66
CA PRO A 269 -0.85 -10.27 -1.81
C PRO A 269 -1.41 -10.98 -0.57
N ARG A 270 -2.63 -10.61 -0.15
CA ARG A 270 -3.26 -11.11 1.07
C ARG A 270 -4.57 -11.83 0.77
N MET A 271 -4.74 -12.97 1.45
CA MET A 271 -5.92 -13.84 1.42
C MET A 271 -6.18 -14.37 2.83
N PRO A 272 -7.41 -14.75 3.21
CA PRO A 272 -7.71 -15.22 4.56
C PRO A 272 -6.81 -16.38 5.03
N GLU A 273 -6.44 -17.28 4.11
CA GLU A 273 -5.68 -18.51 4.38
C GLU A 273 -4.19 -18.40 3.99
N ASP A 274 -3.63 -17.19 3.86
CA ASP A 274 -2.22 -17.02 3.46
C ASP A 274 -1.20 -17.31 4.57
N GLY A 275 -1.68 -17.48 5.81
CA GLY A 275 -0.87 -17.77 6.99
C GLY A 275 -0.01 -16.61 7.49
N LEU A 276 -0.15 -15.41 6.92
CA LEU A 276 0.65 -14.24 7.27
C LEU A 276 0.12 -13.48 8.50
N ASN A 277 -1.13 -13.68 8.90
CA ASN A 277 -1.70 -13.00 10.07
C ASN A 277 -0.90 -13.26 11.35
N LYS A 278 -0.35 -14.48 11.50
CA LYS A 278 0.47 -14.86 12.66
C LYS A 278 1.84 -14.17 12.69
N THR A 279 2.30 -13.63 11.57
CA THR A 279 3.63 -13.03 11.44
C THR A 279 3.57 -11.53 11.28
N LEU A 280 2.69 -11.00 10.43
CA LEU A 280 2.66 -9.58 10.09
C LEU A 280 1.92 -8.72 11.12
N LEU A 281 0.95 -9.29 11.84
CA LEU A 281 0.15 -8.54 12.80
C LEU A 281 0.81 -8.56 14.19
N TRP A 282 0.65 -7.49 14.94
CA TRP A 282 1.11 -7.37 16.31
C TRP A 282 -0.08 -7.26 17.26
N GLU A 283 0.16 -7.62 18.51
CA GLU A 283 -0.79 -7.39 19.59
C GLU A 283 -0.62 -5.96 20.12
N PRO A 284 -1.70 -5.16 20.19
CA PRO A 284 -1.67 -3.84 20.83
C PRO A 284 -1.23 -3.94 22.30
N LYS A 285 -0.21 -3.18 22.70
CA LYS A 285 0.32 -3.17 24.07
C LYS A 285 0.55 -1.75 24.55
N GLN A 286 0.35 -1.51 25.85
CA GLN A 286 0.72 -0.24 26.47
C GLN A 286 2.24 -0.04 26.38
N PRO A 287 2.73 1.18 26.12
CA PRO A 287 4.17 1.43 26.02
C PRO A 287 4.85 1.18 27.38
N SER A 288 5.97 0.46 27.36
CA SER A 288 6.85 0.28 28.52
C SER A 288 7.78 1.47 28.77
N TYR A 289 7.61 2.56 28.02
CA TYR A 289 8.46 3.75 28.01
C TYR A 289 7.60 5.02 28.10
N ASN A 290 8.22 6.14 28.45
CA ASN A 290 7.54 7.43 28.50
C ASN A 290 7.26 7.95 27.08
N LEU A 291 5.99 7.95 26.68
CA LEU A 291 5.54 8.38 25.35
C LEU A 291 5.77 9.88 25.11
N ASP A 292 5.69 10.72 26.15
CA ASP A 292 5.86 12.18 26.03
C ASP A 292 7.32 12.58 25.79
N ASP A 293 8.29 11.83 26.34
CA ASP A 293 9.71 12.01 26.01
C ASP A 293 9.98 11.73 24.53
N ILE A 294 9.43 10.63 24.00
CA ILE A 294 9.56 10.28 22.58
C ILE A 294 8.85 11.31 21.69
N LEU A 295 7.65 11.75 22.10
CA LEU A 295 6.92 12.82 21.42
C LEU A 295 7.76 14.10 21.32
N GLY A 296 8.37 14.54 22.42
CA GLY A 296 9.21 15.73 22.45
C GLY A 296 10.42 15.63 21.52
N LYS A 297 11.12 14.49 21.55
CA LYS A 297 12.28 14.23 20.69
C LYS A 297 11.92 14.23 19.20
N LEU A 298 10.81 13.60 18.83
CA LEU A 298 10.34 13.56 17.45
C LEU A 298 9.89 14.95 16.99
N LYS A 299 9.05 15.63 17.77
CA LYS A 299 8.57 16.99 17.49
C LYS A 299 9.71 17.96 17.21
N ASP A 300 10.76 17.94 18.03
CA ASP A 300 11.94 18.80 17.86
C ASP A 300 12.59 18.63 16.48
N LYS A 301 12.58 17.41 15.91
CA LYS A 301 13.17 17.13 14.60
C LYS A 301 12.20 17.36 13.45
N THR A 302 10.92 17.06 13.63
CA THR A 302 9.90 17.15 12.58
C THR A 302 9.37 18.57 12.36
N TRP A 303 9.39 19.46 13.35
CA TRP A 303 8.85 20.82 13.20
C TRP A 303 9.62 21.67 12.17
N SER A 304 10.85 21.25 11.85
CA SER A 304 11.68 21.87 10.81
C SER A 304 11.33 21.42 9.39
N ILE A 305 10.54 20.36 9.24
CA ILE A 305 10.16 19.80 7.94
C ILE A 305 9.17 20.76 7.28
N LYS A 306 9.57 21.32 6.13
CA LYS A 306 8.70 22.10 5.26
C LYS A 306 8.51 21.35 3.96
N TYR A 307 7.28 20.93 3.67
CA TYR A 307 6.96 20.48 2.32
C TYR A 307 6.91 21.70 1.39
N LYS A 308 7.72 21.71 0.33
CA LYS A 308 7.56 22.67 -0.76
C LYS A 308 6.64 22.03 -1.78
N GLU A 309 5.43 22.56 -1.93
CA GLU A 309 4.55 22.15 -3.02
C GLU A 309 5.28 22.32 -4.36
N ILE A 310 5.38 21.23 -5.11
CA ILE A 310 5.85 21.27 -6.48
C ILE A 310 4.72 21.89 -7.30
N LYS A 311 4.85 23.18 -7.65
CA LYS A 311 3.93 23.82 -8.60
C LYS A 311 4.01 23.07 -9.93
N LYS A 312 2.92 22.43 -10.34
CA LYS A 312 2.79 21.92 -11.71
C LYS A 312 2.61 23.12 -12.64
N ASP A 313 3.63 23.44 -13.43
CA ASP A 313 3.41 24.16 -14.68
C ASP A 313 2.68 23.20 -15.60
N ILE A 314 1.35 23.28 -15.61
CA ILE A 314 0.53 22.52 -16.56
C ILE A 314 0.71 23.22 -17.91
N ASP A 315 1.67 22.76 -18.71
CA ASP A 315 1.69 23.10 -20.12
C ASP A 315 0.51 22.38 -20.80
N THR A 316 -0.58 23.11 -21.02
CA THR A 316 -1.84 22.60 -21.60
C THR A 316 -1.72 22.14 -23.06
N LYS A 317 -0.52 22.08 -23.64
CA LYS A 317 -0.27 21.76 -25.05
C LYS A 317 0.27 20.35 -25.27
N THR A 318 -0.48 19.32 -24.89
CA THR A 318 -0.56 18.01 -25.59
C THR A 318 -1.44 17.05 -24.80
N LYS A 319 -2.77 17.18 -24.92
CA LYS A 319 -3.64 16.02 -24.69
C LYS A 319 -3.43 15.06 -25.86
N LYS A 320 -2.54 14.07 -25.73
CA LYS A 320 -2.63 12.88 -26.59
C LYS A 320 -3.86 12.11 -26.15
N GLU A 321 -4.75 11.82 -27.09
CA GLU A 321 -5.94 10.99 -26.81
C GLU A 321 -5.51 9.64 -26.24
N PRO A 322 -6.26 9.08 -25.26
CA PRO A 322 -5.96 7.77 -24.73
C PRO A 322 -6.01 6.73 -25.85
N PHE A 323 -4.97 5.90 -25.94
CA PHE A 323 -4.94 4.77 -26.86
C PHE A 323 -5.91 3.70 -26.33
N PHE A 324 -7.06 3.55 -26.98
CA PHE A 324 -7.99 2.45 -26.69
C PHE A 324 -7.43 1.17 -27.32
N VAL A 325 -6.74 0.35 -26.54
CA VAL A 325 -6.52 -1.05 -26.93
C VAL A 325 -7.86 -1.76 -26.75
N LYS A 326 -8.49 -2.15 -27.86
CA LYS A 326 -9.62 -3.09 -27.80
C LYS A 326 -9.10 -4.37 -27.15
N SER A 327 -9.58 -4.69 -25.95
CA SER A 327 -9.39 -6.01 -25.38
C SER A 327 -10.17 -7.00 -26.24
N GLU A 328 -9.52 -7.69 -27.17
CA GLU A 328 -10.07 -8.93 -27.69
C GLU A 328 -10.04 -9.94 -26.55
N VAL A 329 -11.21 -10.14 -25.94
CA VAL A 329 -11.43 -11.26 -25.03
C VAL A 329 -11.26 -12.51 -25.89
N VAL A 330 -10.12 -13.19 -25.74
CA VAL A 330 -9.90 -14.52 -26.32
C VAL A 330 -10.89 -15.46 -25.62
N ARG A 331 -12.07 -15.65 -26.22
CA ARG A 331 -13.00 -16.70 -25.83
C ARG A 331 -12.48 -18.01 -26.41
N LEU A 332 -12.00 -18.88 -25.53
CA LEU A 332 -11.76 -20.29 -25.87
C LEU A 332 -13.09 -20.90 -26.34
N SER A 333 -13.12 -21.33 -27.59
CA SER A 333 -14.27 -22.01 -28.19
C SER A 333 -14.44 -23.39 -27.56
N ASN A 334 -15.46 -23.56 -26.72
CA ASN A 334 -16.00 -24.88 -26.45
C ASN A 334 -17.19 -25.11 -27.39
N SER A 335 -17.05 -26.17 -28.17
CA SER A 335 -18.03 -26.74 -29.06
C SER A 335 -19.19 -27.40 -28.30
N GLN A 336 -20.36 -27.37 -28.96
CA GLN A 336 -21.54 -28.26 -28.86
C GLN A 336 -22.79 -27.72 -28.15
N GLN A 337 -23.85 -27.56 -28.99
CA GLN A 337 -25.28 -27.88 -28.80
C GLN A 337 -26.01 -27.20 -27.63
N GLY A 338 -27.18 -26.56 -27.76
CA GLY A 338 -28.16 -26.40 -28.83
C GLY A 338 -29.35 -25.62 -28.23
N ASP A 339 -30.24 -25.16 -29.12
CA ASP A 339 -31.64 -24.74 -28.90
C ASP A 339 -31.95 -23.41 -28.20
N GLU A 340 -32.33 -22.45 -29.07
CA GLU A 340 -33.57 -21.66 -29.14
C GLU A 340 -34.36 -21.26 -27.87
N ASP A 341 -34.71 -19.96 -27.88
CA ASP A 341 -35.88 -19.28 -27.30
C ASP A 341 -36.26 -19.51 -25.83
N VAL A 342 -36.20 -18.44 -25.02
CA VAL A 342 -37.40 -17.79 -24.42
C VAL A 342 -37.00 -16.37 -23.97
N ASP A 343 -37.58 -15.36 -24.60
CA ASP A 343 -37.70 -14.00 -24.07
C ASP A 343 -39.03 -13.88 -23.30
N LYS A 344 -39.03 -13.11 -22.21
CA LYS A 344 -40.17 -12.70 -21.34
C LYS A 344 -40.81 -13.74 -20.42
N GLN A 345 -40.50 -13.63 -19.12
CA GLN A 345 -41.49 -13.62 -18.03
C GLN A 345 -40.83 -13.18 -16.71
N TYR A 346 -40.80 -11.87 -16.44
CA TYR A 346 -40.73 -11.37 -15.05
C TYR A 346 -42.15 -10.99 -14.66
N GLY A 347 -42.86 -11.99 -14.12
CA GLY A 347 -44.09 -11.82 -13.39
C GLY A 347 -43.78 -11.71 -11.90
N ASP A 348 -44.34 -10.66 -11.31
CA ASP A 348 -44.44 -10.38 -9.88
C ASP A 348 -44.90 -11.62 -9.08
N SER A 349 -44.12 -12.07 -8.09
CA SER A 349 -44.62 -12.98 -7.04
C SER A 349 -43.74 -12.94 -5.77
N GLN A 350 -44.19 -12.09 -4.85
CA GLN A 350 -44.36 -12.32 -3.41
C GLN A 350 -43.17 -12.81 -2.56
N GLU A 351 -42.56 -11.85 -1.88
CA GLU A 351 -42.02 -11.96 -0.52
C GLU A 351 -43.12 -12.40 0.45
N GLU A 352 -43.14 -13.67 0.86
CA GLU A 352 -43.86 -14.13 2.07
C GLU A 352 -43.36 -15.55 2.44
N SER A 353 -42.14 -15.67 2.96
CA SER A 353 -41.71 -16.91 3.65
C SER A 353 -40.53 -16.78 4.62
N SER A 354 -39.87 -15.61 4.72
CA SER A 354 -38.64 -15.50 5.52
C SER A 354 -38.85 -15.07 6.99
N GLU A 355 -40.00 -14.53 7.38
CA GLU A 355 -40.19 -14.03 8.75
C GLU A 355 -40.55 -15.10 9.79
N GLU A 356 -41.28 -16.17 9.42
CA GLU A 356 -41.63 -17.25 10.34
C GLU A 356 -40.44 -18.20 10.63
N GLU A 357 -39.52 -18.35 9.67
CA GLU A 357 -38.29 -19.12 9.87
C GLU A 357 -37.31 -18.39 10.79
N ILE A 358 -37.24 -17.06 10.70
CA ILE A 358 -36.41 -16.23 11.58
C ILE A 358 -36.97 -16.22 13.01
N LYS A 359 -38.30 -16.19 13.20
CA LYS A 359 -38.91 -16.29 14.54
C LYS A 359 -38.66 -17.63 15.22
N LYS A 360 -38.72 -18.75 14.48
CA LYS A 360 -38.41 -20.09 15.02
C LYS A 360 -36.93 -20.26 15.39
N ALA A 361 -36.02 -19.56 14.72
CA ALA A 361 -34.59 -19.57 15.05
C ALA A 361 -34.28 -18.81 16.35
N ILE A 362 -35.02 -17.74 16.64
CA ILE A 362 -34.79 -16.88 17.82
C ILE A 362 -35.30 -17.53 19.12
N GLU A 363 -36.38 -18.33 19.08
CA GLU A 363 -36.87 -19.06 20.27
C GLU A 363 -35.96 -20.23 20.69
N LYS A 364 -35.19 -20.82 19.77
CA LYS A 364 -34.25 -21.90 20.08
C LYS A 364 -32.99 -21.48 20.83
N VAL A 365 -32.72 -20.17 20.90
CA VAL A 365 -31.53 -19.62 21.57
C VAL A 365 -31.82 -19.18 23.02
N LYS A 366 -33.08 -19.27 23.47
CA LYS A 366 -33.50 -18.80 24.80
C LYS A 366 -33.96 -19.89 25.79
N ASN A 367 -33.75 -21.18 25.50
CA ASN A 367 -33.99 -22.27 26.45
C ASN A 367 -32.71 -23.02 26.79
#